data_AF-A0A924YJE8-F1
#
_entry.id   AF-A0A924YJE8-F1
#
_cell.length_a   1.000
_cell.length_b   1.000
_cell.length_c   1.000
_cell.angle_alpha   90.00
_cell.angle_beta   90.00
_cell.angle_gamma   90.00
#
_symmetry.space_group_name_H-M   'P 1'
#
loop_
_entity.id
_entity.type
_entity.pdbx_description
1 polymer ?
#
loop_
_entity_poly.entity_id
_entity_poly.type
_entity_poly.pdbx_seq_one_letter_code
_entity_poly.pdbx_strand_id
1 'polypeptide(L)'
;MITTSDPTAPSMFRLIHHTSCTVGIDEAERYHNPKDAGIQQIRQLLNSGYKQGMPAIRVTGDDLKPQAFDVYSPKVLAAIMGLEDVLASRCIAIPMRRVDRKLPSFAVDFDGAGVRHLLYSLALTYFQHVFTNYFQRPELHKLHNRSSKLWSPLVALAAFFEEQGGVGGLLDAILSAAAWDEQLSGGKSLSDREEAVLQALELLTRGQQELVWLKASELRLRVAGLIGQPSEHMGDGQWIGHILKRLHLSDEKRRKRITDGIAYGIIPIDVTDMMRRYDVKVVEVHNG
;
A
#
# COMPACT_ATOMS: atom_id res chain seq x y z
N MET A 1 -21.22 12.06 -17.16
CA MET A 1 -20.70 10.89 -16.43
C MET A 1 -20.81 9.69 -17.36
N ILE A 2 -19.78 8.86 -17.50
CA ILE A 2 -19.87 7.61 -18.28
C ILE A 2 -20.06 6.49 -17.26
N THR A 3 -21.14 5.73 -17.38
CA THR A 3 -21.47 4.59 -16.51
C THR A 3 -21.46 3.32 -17.33
N THR A 4 -20.84 2.26 -16.81
CA THR A 4 -20.84 0.93 -17.43
C THR A 4 -20.83 -0.13 -16.34
N SER A 5 -21.51 -1.26 -16.60
CA SER A 5 -21.53 -2.43 -15.71
C SER A 5 -20.48 -3.48 -16.09
N ASP A 6 -19.84 -3.36 -17.26
CA ASP A 6 -18.91 -4.36 -17.79
C ASP A 6 -17.77 -3.68 -18.60
N PRO A 7 -16.82 -3.02 -17.91
CA PRO A 7 -15.67 -2.42 -18.57
C PRO A 7 -14.62 -3.48 -18.92
N THR A 8 -14.00 -3.35 -20.10
CA THR A 8 -12.79 -4.11 -20.43
C THR A 8 -11.54 -3.28 -20.09
N ALA A 9 -10.40 -3.94 -19.89
CA ALA A 9 -9.14 -3.24 -19.67
C ALA A 9 -8.82 -2.25 -20.83
N PRO A 10 -9.00 -2.61 -22.12
CA PRO A 10 -8.86 -1.67 -23.25
C PRO A 10 -9.74 -0.43 -23.22
N SER A 11 -11.02 -0.56 -22.89
CA SER A 11 -11.89 0.62 -22.81
C SER A 11 -11.45 1.52 -21.66
N MET A 12 -11.06 0.94 -20.52
CA MET A 12 -10.69 1.70 -19.33
C MET A 12 -9.41 2.52 -19.53
N PHE A 13 -8.30 1.92 -20.01
CA PHE A 13 -7.06 2.70 -20.16
C PHE A 13 -7.16 3.78 -21.25
N ARG A 14 -7.93 3.55 -22.32
CA ARG A 14 -8.16 4.57 -23.36
C ARG A 14 -8.99 5.72 -22.82
N LEU A 15 -10.04 5.41 -22.06
CA LEU A 15 -10.90 6.42 -21.49
C LEU A 15 -10.12 7.30 -20.50
N ILE A 16 -9.34 6.69 -19.61
CA ILE A 16 -8.48 7.42 -18.68
C ILE A 16 -7.49 8.30 -19.46
N HIS A 17 -6.78 7.74 -20.43
CA HIS A 17 -5.77 8.47 -21.20
C HIS A 17 -6.34 9.71 -21.91
N HIS A 18 -7.50 9.59 -22.56
CA HIS A 18 -8.06 10.69 -23.34
C HIS A 18 -8.83 11.74 -22.52
N THR A 19 -9.31 11.38 -21.32
CA THR A 19 -10.22 12.25 -20.56
C THR A 19 -9.68 12.64 -19.18
N SER A 20 -8.62 11.98 -18.70
CA SER A 20 -8.14 12.12 -17.32
C SER A 20 -9.25 11.98 -16.28
N CYS A 21 -10.27 11.15 -16.57
CA CYS A 21 -11.46 11.04 -15.76
C CYS A 21 -11.18 10.42 -14.38
N THR A 22 -12.03 10.77 -13.41
CA THR A 22 -12.14 10.00 -12.16
C THR A 22 -12.89 8.71 -12.44
N VAL A 23 -12.33 7.59 -11.98
CA VAL A 23 -12.94 6.27 -12.14
C VAL A 23 -13.57 5.85 -10.81
N GLY A 24 -14.88 5.64 -10.81
CA GLY A 24 -15.59 5.02 -9.69
C GLY A 24 -15.90 3.57 -10.00
N ILE A 25 -15.56 2.66 -9.09
CA ILE A 25 -15.88 1.23 -9.24
C ILE A 25 -16.57 0.75 -7.97
N ASP A 26 -17.76 0.19 -8.15
CA ASP A 26 -18.49 -0.51 -7.10
C ASP A 26 -18.20 -2.02 -7.14
N GLU A 27 -18.39 -2.70 -6.02
CA GLU A 27 -18.11 -4.13 -5.85
C GLU A 27 -16.67 -4.53 -6.25
N ALA A 28 -15.68 -3.69 -5.91
CA ALA A 28 -14.30 -3.84 -6.33
C ALA A 28 -13.60 -5.10 -5.77
N GLU A 29 -14.18 -5.80 -4.79
CA GLU A 29 -13.69 -7.10 -4.32
C GLU A 29 -13.69 -8.19 -5.42
N ARG A 30 -14.49 -8.00 -6.49
CA ARG A 30 -14.50 -8.92 -7.64
C ARG A 30 -13.13 -9.01 -8.33
N TYR A 31 -12.30 -7.98 -8.22
CA TYR A 31 -10.99 -7.96 -8.87
C TYR A 31 -9.93 -8.85 -8.19
N HIS A 32 -10.31 -9.62 -7.15
CA HIS A 32 -9.41 -10.56 -6.50
C HIS A 32 -9.24 -11.85 -7.28
N ASN A 33 -10.20 -12.20 -8.16
CA ASN A 33 -10.25 -13.51 -8.81
C ASN A 33 -9.00 -13.75 -9.67
N PRO A 34 -8.08 -14.66 -9.27
CA PRO A 34 -6.85 -14.90 -10.01
C PRO A 34 -7.08 -15.76 -11.26
N LYS A 35 -8.27 -16.34 -11.48
CA LYS A 35 -8.52 -17.22 -12.62
C LYS A 35 -9.00 -16.48 -13.87
N ASP A 36 -9.42 -15.23 -13.72
CA ASP A 36 -9.93 -14.43 -14.82
C ASP A 36 -8.88 -13.44 -15.32
N ALA A 37 -8.39 -13.66 -16.55
CA ALA A 37 -7.36 -12.84 -17.17
C ALA A 37 -7.80 -11.39 -17.41
N GLY A 38 -9.08 -11.15 -17.73
CA GLY A 38 -9.62 -9.80 -17.95
C GLY A 38 -9.63 -9.00 -16.64
N ILE A 39 -10.09 -9.64 -15.56
CA ILE A 39 -10.05 -9.07 -14.21
C ILE A 39 -8.61 -8.76 -13.78
N GLN A 40 -7.65 -9.65 -14.04
CA GLN A 40 -6.25 -9.41 -13.72
C GLN A 40 -5.68 -8.17 -14.43
N GLN A 41 -6.03 -7.98 -15.70
CA GLN A 41 -5.60 -6.79 -16.46
C GLN A 41 -6.17 -5.51 -15.84
N ILE A 42 -7.45 -5.49 -15.45
CA ILE A 42 -8.05 -4.34 -14.77
C ILE A 42 -7.34 -4.08 -13.44
N ARG A 43 -7.10 -5.11 -12.62
CA ARG A 43 -6.35 -4.98 -11.36
C ARG A 43 -4.95 -4.40 -11.58
N GLN A 44 -4.24 -4.82 -12.63
CA GLN A 44 -2.94 -4.25 -12.98
C GLN A 44 -3.02 -2.76 -13.35
N LEU A 45 -4.06 -2.37 -14.10
CA LEU A 45 -4.30 -0.96 -14.43
C LEU A 45 -4.61 -0.11 -13.19
N LEU A 46 -5.37 -0.64 -12.23
CA LEU A 46 -5.61 0.03 -10.94
C LEU A 46 -4.29 0.17 -10.15
N ASN A 47 -3.48 -0.89 -10.11
CA ASN A 47 -2.18 -0.91 -9.43
C ASN A 47 -1.13 0.01 -10.04
N SER A 48 -1.17 0.27 -11.35
CA SER A 48 -0.26 1.21 -12.01
C SER A 48 -0.80 2.64 -11.95
N GLY A 49 -2.11 2.82 -12.06
CA GLY A 49 -2.79 4.11 -12.18
C GLY A 49 -2.91 4.95 -10.90
N TYR A 50 -2.34 4.51 -9.77
CA TYR A 50 -2.29 5.30 -8.53
C TYR A 50 -1.15 6.32 -8.50
N LYS A 51 -0.12 6.16 -9.36
CA LYS A 51 1.02 7.08 -9.45
C LYS A 51 1.30 7.47 -10.91
N GLN A 52 1.83 8.67 -11.11
CA GLN A 52 2.29 9.13 -12.42
C GLN A 52 3.45 8.29 -12.95
N GLY A 53 3.59 8.25 -14.28
CA GLY A 53 4.73 7.65 -14.97
C GLY A 53 4.68 6.12 -15.15
N MET A 54 3.51 5.50 -14.99
CA MET A 54 3.33 4.05 -15.19
C MET A 54 2.29 3.75 -16.27
N PRO A 55 2.58 4.06 -17.55
CA PRO A 55 1.61 3.88 -18.62
C PRO A 55 1.35 2.39 -18.91
N ALA A 56 0.15 2.11 -19.44
CA ALA A 56 -0.14 0.83 -20.08
C ALA A 56 0.41 0.86 -21.52
N ILE A 57 1.39 0.02 -21.81
CA ILE A 57 1.88 -0.16 -23.20
C ILE A 57 1.02 -1.19 -23.91
N ARG A 58 0.49 -0.83 -25.08
CA ARG A 58 -0.36 -1.70 -25.89
C ARG A 58 -0.02 -1.54 -27.36
N VAL A 59 -0.06 -2.64 -28.09
CA VAL A 59 0.06 -2.63 -29.55
C VAL A 59 -1.31 -2.35 -30.16
N THR A 60 -1.38 -1.42 -31.11
CA THR A 60 -2.65 -0.97 -31.70
C THR A 60 -2.49 -0.72 -33.19
N GLY A 61 -3.58 -0.90 -33.95
CA GLY A 61 -3.60 -0.64 -35.38
C GLY A 61 -2.88 -1.71 -36.19
N ASP A 62 -2.92 -1.54 -37.51
CA ASP A 62 -2.38 -2.52 -38.47
C ASP A 62 -0.85 -2.46 -38.57
N ASP A 63 -0.24 -1.35 -38.15
CA ASP A 63 1.22 -1.17 -38.16
C ASP A 63 1.92 -1.78 -36.94
N LEU A 64 1.15 -2.36 -36.01
CA LEU A 64 1.61 -3.05 -34.79
C LEU A 64 2.58 -2.23 -33.94
N LYS A 65 2.47 -0.89 -33.95
CA LYS A 65 3.34 -0.05 -33.12
C LYS A 65 2.89 -0.04 -31.65
N PRO A 66 3.84 -0.08 -30.70
CA PRO A 66 3.52 0.08 -29.29
C PRO A 66 3.12 1.53 -29.00
N GLN A 67 1.96 1.70 -28.38
CA GLN A 67 1.46 2.98 -27.88
C GLN A 67 1.39 2.95 -26.35
N ALA A 68 1.84 4.04 -25.73
CA ALA A 68 1.72 4.26 -24.29
C ALA A 68 0.41 4.98 -23.97
N PHE A 69 -0.38 4.40 -23.06
CA PHE A 69 -1.60 5.00 -22.53
C PHE A 69 -1.38 5.38 -21.07
N ASP A 70 -1.50 6.66 -20.74
CA ASP A 70 -1.49 7.09 -19.34
C ASP A 70 -2.75 6.57 -18.63
N VAL A 71 -2.52 6.01 -17.45
CA VAL A 71 -3.55 5.40 -16.60
C VAL A 71 -3.61 6.05 -15.22
N TYR A 72 -2.78 7.06 -14.98
CA TYR A 72 -2.83 7.87 -13.78
C TYR A 72 -4.12 8.68 -13.75
N SER A 73 -4.95 8.43 -12.75
CA SER A 73 -6.16 9.22 -12.50
C SER A 73 -6.71 8.95 -11.10
N PRO A 74 -7.51 9.88 -10.55
CA PRO A 74 -8.25 9.62 -9.31
C PRO A 74 -9.15 8.41 -9.48
N LYS A 75 -9.16 7.54 -8.47
CA LYS A 75 -9.93 6.29 -8.45
C LYS A 75 -10.63 6.16 -7.11
N VAL A 76 -11.91 5.83 -7.14
CA VAL A 76 -12.73 5.54 -5.96
C VAL A 76 -13.20 4.11 -6.09
N LEU A 77 -12.86 3.28 -5.11
CA LEU A 77 -13.20 1.87 -5.08
C LEU A 77 -14.10 1.61 -3.88
N ALA A 78 -15.31 1.14 -4.12
CA ALA A 78 -16.19 0.64 -3.07
C ALA A 78 -16.08 -0.88 -3.03
N ALA A 79 -15.79 -1.42 -1.84
CA ALA A 79 -15.71 -2.85 -1.61
C ALA A 79 -16.27 -3.20 -0.24
N ILE A 80 -17.06 -4.26 -0.14
CA ILE A 80 -17.63 -4.72 1.14
C ILE A 80 -16.64 -5.67 1.82
N MET A 81 -16.06 -6.59 1.06
CA MET A 81 -15.11 -7.61 1.56
C MET A 81 -13.67 -7.11 1.68
N GLY A 82 -13.41 -5.84 1.34
CA GLY A 82 -12.07 -5.27 1.26
C GLY A 82 -11.38 -5.55 -0.09
N LEU A 83 -10.16 -5.02 -0.22
CA LEU A 83 -9.34 -5.11 -1.43
C LEU A 83 -8.14 -6.03 -1.23
N GLU A 84 -7.62 -6.57 -2.34
CA GLU A 84 -6.40 -7.37 -2.40
C GLU A 84 -5.23 -6.53 -1.90
N ASP A 85 -4.32 -7.15 -1.15
CA ASP A 85 -3.32 -6.44 -0.34
C ASP A 85 -2.48 -5.43 -1.14
N VAL A 86 -2.06 -5.82 -2.34
CA VAL A 86 -1.27 -4.98 -3.23
C VAL A 86 -2.12 -3.77 -3.66
N LEU A 87 -3.36 -3.97 -4.12
CA LEU A 87 -4.26 -2.86 -4.45
C LEU A 87 -4.60 -1.98 -3.22
N ALA A 88 -4.94 -2.60 -2.09
CA ALA A 88 -5.28 -1.91 -0.85
C ALA A 88 -4.17 -0.97 -0.37
N SER A 89 -2.90 -1.40 -0.47
CA SER A 89 -1.73 -0.58 -0.08
C SER A 89 -1.50 0.66 -0.96
N ARG A 90 -2.29 0.84 -2.03
CA ARG A 90 -2.27 2.00 -2.94
C ARG A 90 -3.54 2.85 -2.80
N CYS A 91 -4.34 2.62 -1.78
CA CYS A 91 -5.57 3.35 -1.51
C CYS A 91 -5.48 4.04 -0.15
N ILE A 92 -6.22 5.14 -0.01
CA ILE A 92 -6.56 5.69 1.31
C ILE A 92 -7.84 4.98 1.76
N ALA A 93 -7.80 4.28 2.91
CA ALA A 93 -8.93 3.50 3.36
C ALA A 93 -9.94 4.37 4.12
N ILE A 94 -11.20 4.38 3.67
CA ILE A 94 -12.31 5.03 4.38
C ILE A 94 -13.28 3.95 4.86
N PRO A 95 -13.13 3.45 6.10
CA PRO A 95 -14.02 2.42 6.62
C PRO A 95 -15.40 3.03 6.90
N MET A 96 -16.41 2.54 6.19
CA MET A 96 -17.80 2.94 6.38
C MET A 96 -18.51 1.98 7.33
N ARG A 97 -19.46 2.51 8.11
CA ARG A 97 -20.35 1.71 8.97
C ARG A 97 -21.75 1.72 8.40
N ARG A 98 -22.48 0.61 8.55
CA ARG A 98 -23.91 0.58 8.27
C ARG A 98 -24.62 1.53 9.22
N VAL A 99 -25.49 2.37 8.66
CA VAL A 99 -26.40 3.20 9.45
C VAL A 99 -27.63 2.38 9.82
N ASP A 100 -28.03 2.47 11.08
CA ASP A 100 -29.22 1.85 11.67
C ASP A 100 -30.48 2.71 11.49
N ARG A 101 -30.30 4.00 11.16
CA ARG A 101 -31.36 4.97 10.90
C ARG A 101 -31.49 5.28 9.41
N LYS A 102 -32.71 5.71 9.02
CA LYS A 102 -32.99 6.22 7.68
C LYS A 102 -32.29 7.57 7.49
N LEU A 103 -31.35 7.65 6.56
CA LEU A 103 -30.72 8.91 6.16
C LEU A 103 -31.64 9.70 5.19
N PRO A 104 -31.48 11.03 5.10
CA PRO A 104 -32.10 11.82 4.05
C PRO A 104 -31.74 11.24 2.68
N SER A 105 -32.68 11.22 1.72
CA SER A 105 -32.36 10.84 0.34
C SER A 105 -31.42 11.89 -0.24
N PHE A 106 -30.29 11.44 -0.76
CA PHE A 106 -29.45 12.29 -1.61
C PHE A 106 -30.06 12.31 -3.01
N ALA A 107 -29.97 13.46 -3.68
CA ALA A 107 -30.39 13.59 -5.06
C ALA A 107 -29.42 12.80 -5.95
N VAL A 108 -29.95 12.01 -6.90
CA VAL A 108 -29.15 11.14 -7.78
C VAL A 108 -28.42 11.96 -8.85
N ASP A 109 -28.88 13.18 -9.10
CA ASP A 109 -28.47 14.10 -10.18
C ASP A 109 -27.50 15.19 -9.69
N PHE A 110 -26.40 14.80 -9.04
CA PHE A 110 -25.34 15.75 -8.72
C PHE A 110 -24.65 16.28 -9.99
N ASP A 111 -25.00 17.49 -10.42
CA ASP A 111 -24.22 18.22 -11.41
C ASP A 111 -23.03 18.95 -10.77
N GLY A 112 -21.87 18.30 -10.85
CA GLY A 112 -20.61 18.88 -10.38
C GLY A 112 -20.00 19.95 -11.28
N ALA A 113 -20.65 20.40 -12.38
CA ALA A 113 -20.04 21.35 -13.32
C ALA A 113 -19.61 22.66 -12.67
N GLY A 114 -20.46 23.27 -11.85
CA GLY A 114 -20.14 24.50 -11.13
C GLY A 114 -18.95 24.32 -10.20
N VAL A 115 -18.93 23.24 -9.41
CA VAL A 115 -17.81 22.91 -8.52
C VAL A 115 -16.53 22.69 -9.31
N ARG A 116 -16.57 21.96 -10.44
CA ARG A 116 -15.39 21.77 -11.31
C ARG A 116 -14.83 23.10 -11.82
N HIS A 117 -15.70 24.03 -12.23
CA HIS A 117 -15.26 25.35 -12.70
C HIS A 117 -14.57 26.15 -11.59
N LEU A 118 -15.12 26.12 -10.36
CA LEU A 118 -14.51 26.75 -9.20
C LEU A 118 -13.18 26.11 -8.84
N LEU A 119 -13.08 24.77 -8.85
CA LEU A 119 -11.83 24.06 -8.59
C LEU A 119 -10.76 24.36 -9.64
N TYR A 120 -11.13 24.49 -10.92
CA TYR A 120 -10.20 24.88 -11.97
C TYR A 120 -9.69 26.31 -11.77
N SER A 121 -10.59 27.24 -11.43
CA SER A 121 -10.23 28.63 -11.12
C SER A 121 -9.31 28.71 -9.91
N LEU A 122 -9.62 27.96 -8.84
CA LEU A 122 -8.78 27.84 -7.65
C LEU A 122 -7.37 27.34 -8.03
N ALA A 123 -7.29 26.25 -8.79
CA ALA A 123 -6.03 25.66 -9.20
C ALA A 123 -5.17 26.65 -9.99
N LEU A 124 -5.74 27.33 -10.99
CA LEU A 124 -4.99 28.30 -11.81
C LEU A 124 -4.60 29.57 -11.02
N THR A 125 -5.42 30.00 -10.08
CA THR A 125 -5.15 31.21 -9.29
C THR A 125 -4.07 30.97 -8.25
N TYR A 126 -4.07 29.80 -7.60
CA TYR A 126 -3.24 29.52 -6.43
C TYR A 126 -2.21 28.41 -6.65
N PHE A 127 -1.95 27.98 -7.89
CA PHE A 127 -1.04 26.86 -8.17
C PHE A 127 0.33 27.04 -7.52
N GLN A 128 0.87 28.27 -7.47
CA GLN A 128 2.19 28.53 -6.92
C GLN A 128 2.25 28.27 -5.41
N HIS A 129 1.19 28.61 -4.66
CA HIS A 129 1.13 28.35 -3.22
C HIS A 129 1.05 26.84 -2.94
N VAL A 130 0.18 26.14 -3.67
CA VAL A 130 0.06 24.67 -3.56
C VAL A 130 1.37 23.99 -3.98
N PHE A 131 2.03 24.49 -5.03
CA PHE A 131 3.33 24.00 -5.49
C PHE A 131 4.41 24.17 -4.42
N THR A 132 4.48 25.33 -3.77
CA THR A 132 5.41 25.57 -2.65
C THR A 132 5.13 24.61 -1.50
N ASN A 133 3.88 24.44 -1.09
CA ASN A 133 3.51 23.51 -0.02
C ASN A 133 3.82 22.05 -0.37
N TYR A 134 3.73 21.67 -1.65
CA TYR A 134 4.02 20.30 -2.07
C TYR A 134 5.52 20.02 -2.29
N PHE A 135 6.25 20.90 -2.98
CA PHE A 135 7.63 20.63 -3.44
C PHE A 135 8.72 21.34 -2.65
N GLN A 136 8.42 22.47 -2.00
CA GLN A 136 9.42 23.34 -1.37
C GLN A 136 9.35 23.33 0.16
N ARG A 137 8.37 22.62 0.72
CA ARG A 137 8.13 22.51 2.16
C ARG A 137 8.10 21.06 2.63
N PRO A 138 9.24 20.35 2.57
CA PRO A 138 9.33 18.94 2.94
C PRO A 138 8.94 18.68 4.41
N GLU A 139 9.03 19.67 5.29
CA GLU A 139 8.65 19.58 6.70
C GLU A 139 7.16 19.30 6.94
N LEU A 140 6.30 19.61 5.95
CA LEU A 140 4.88 19.28 5.98
C LEU A 140 4.64 17.77 5.78
N HIS A 141 5.51 17.10 5.02
CA HIS A 141 5.30 15.74 4.52
C HIS A 141 6.04 14.70 5.38
N LYS A 142 5.48 14.41 6.56
CA LYS A 142 6.13 13.56 7.57
C LYS A 142 5.98 12.05 7.33
N LEU A 143 5.11 11.63 6.42
CA LEU A 143 4.90 10.22 6.10
C LEU A 143 5.98 9.67 5.15
N HIS A 144 6.13 8.35 5.13
CA HIS A 144 7.08 7.66 4.26
C HIS A 144 6.37 6.73 3.24
N ASN A 145 7.14 6.17 2.31
CA ASN A 145 6.71 5.10 1.40
C ASN A 145 5.44 5.42 0.56
N ARG A 146 4.49 4.48 0.47
CA ARG A 146 3.24 4.66 -0.29
C ARG A 146 2.31 5.66 0.39
N SER A 147 2.26 5.66 1.72
CA SER A 147 1.49 6.61 2.52
C SER A 147 1.85 8.05 2.14
N SER A 148 3.15 8.35 2.06
CA SER A 148 3.64 9.66 1.61
C SER A 148 3.07 10.05 0.23
N LYS A 149 3.11 9.14 -0.74
CA LYS A 149 2.62 9.43 -2.10
C LYS A 149 1.12 9.69 -2.15
N LEU A 150 0.35 9.01 -1.30
CA LEU A 150 -1.11 9.14 -1.23
C LEU A 150 -1.54 10.42 -0.53
N TRP A 151 -0.88 10.75 0.58
CA TRP A 151 -1.32 11.81 1.49
C TRP A 151 -0.65 13.17 1.24
N SER A 152 0.55 13.23 0.66
CA SER A 152 1.26 14.50 0.41
C SER A 152 0.44 15.53 -0.39
N PRO A 153 -0.34 15.14 -1.44
CA PRO A 153 -1.22 16.09 -2.13
C PRO A 153 -2.29 16.69 -1.21
N LEU A 154 -2.86 15.87 -0.31
CA LEU A 154 -3.88 16.31 0.64
C LEU A 154 -3.29 17.20 1.73
N VAL A 155 -2.08 16.88 2.20
CA VAL A 155 -1.33 17.70 3.18
C VAL A 155 -1.03 19.09 2.60
N ALA A 156 -0.55 19.16 1.35
CA ALA A 156 -0.25 20.43 0.70
C ALA A 156 -1.50 21.30 0.52
N LEU A 157 -2.63 20.69 0.16
CA LEU A 157 -3.93 21.38 0.05
C LEU A 157 -4.47 21.81 1.42
N ALA A 158 -4.34 20.96 2.45
CA ALA A 158 -4.78 21.27 3.80
C ALA A 158 -4.04 22.47 4.38
N ALA A 159 -2.71 22.49 4.25
CA ALA A 159 -1.88 23.64 4.62
C ALA A 159 -2.30 24.90 3.85
N PHE A 160 -2.52 24.79 2.53
CA PHE A 160 -3.00 25.92 1.73
C PHE A 160 -4.33 26.49 2.24
N PHE A 161 -5.34 25.64 2.49
CA PHE A 161 -6.65 26.11 2.94
C PHE A 161 -6.63 26.73 4.34
N GLU A 162 -5.78 26.22 5.24
CA GLU A 162 -5.52 26.86 6.52
C GLU A 162 -4.85 28.23 6.40
N GLU A 163 -3.85 28.34 5.52
CA GLU A 163 -3.13 29.59 5.26
C GLU A 163 -4.03 30.68 4.67
N GLN A 164 -5.08 30.29 3.92
CA GLN A 164 -6.11 31.23 3.46
C GLN A 164 -7.01 31.74 4.59
N GLY A 165 -6.95 31.15 5.79
CA GLY A 165 -7.63 31.63 7.00
C GLY A 165 -9.12 31.27 7.11
N GLY A 166 -9.67 30.50 6.17
CA GLY A 166 -11.10 30.13 6.16
C GLY A 166 -11.45 28.87 6.95
N VAL A 167 -10.46 28.03 7.26
CA VAL A 167 -10.63 26.76 7.98
C VAL A 167 -9.41 26.56 8.88
N GLY A 168 -9.60 26.36 10.19
CA GLY A 168 -8.52 26.06 11.13
C GLY A 168 -8.51 24.59 11.56
N GLY A 169 -7.33 24.01 11.77
CA GLY A 169 -7.14 22.62 12.22
C GLY A 169 -7.28 21.55 11.13
N LEU A 170 -7.45 21.94 9.87
CA LEU A 170 -7.53 21.02 8.73
C LEU A 170 -6.20 20.29 8.48
N LEU A 171 -5.05 20.97 8.59
CA LEU A 171 -3.75 20.33 8.40
C LEU A 171 -3.52 19.25 9.46
N ASP A 172 -3.76 19.60 10.73
CA ASP A 172 -3.65 18.65 11.83
C ASP A 172 -4.63 17.48 11.69
N ALA A 173 -5.87 17.74 11.24
CA ALA A 173 -6.86 16.70 10.98
C ALA A 173 -6.41 15.74 9.86
N ILE A 174 -5.87 16.27 8.76
CA ILE A 174 -5.35 15.45 7.64
C ILE A 174 -4.11 14.67 8.05
N LEU A 175 -3.18 15.27 8.80
CA LEU A 175 -2.00 14.57 9.33
C LEU A 175 -2.41 13.45 10.30
N SER A 176 -3.41 13.70 11.15
CA SER A 176 -3.95 12.70 12.07
C SER A 176 -4.63 11.53 11.32
N ALA A 177 -5.41 11.84 10.28
CA ALA A 177 -6.04 10.83 9.44
C ALA A 177 -5.02 9.98 8.68
N ALA A 178 -3.97 10.62 8.15
CA ALA A 178 -2.83 9.96 7.52
C ALA A 178 -2.12 8.98 8.47
N ALA A 179 -1.80 9.42 9.69
CA ALA A 179 -1.16 8.58 10.69
C ALA A 179 -2.05 7.38 11.09
N TRP A 180 -3.36 7.59 11.19
CA TRP A 180 -4.31 6.53 11.50
C TRP A 180 -4.46 5.51 10.35
N ASP A 181 -4.51 5.97 9.10
CA ASP A 181 -4.53 5.12 7.90
C ASP A 181 -3.24 4.29 7.78
N GLU A 182 -2.08 4.88 8.12
CA GLU A 182 -0.81 4.16 8.19
C GLU A 182 -0.80 3.10 9.30
N GLN A 183 -1.40 3.38 10.47
CA GLN A 183 -1.55 2.39 11.54
C GLN A 183 -2.49 1.24 11.17
N LEU A 184 -3.62 1.54 10.52
CA LEU A 184 -4.57 0.53 10.02
C LEU A 184 -3.95 -0.33 8.92
N SER A 185 -3.26 0.31 7.97
CA SER A 185 -2.47 -0.35 6.94
C SER A 185 -1.25 -1.07 7.53
N GLY A 186 -0.80 -0.65 8.71
CA GLY A 186 0.24 -1.25 9.53
C GLY A 186 -0.09 -2.66 10.04
N GLY A 187 -1.37 -3.06 10.03
CA GLY A 187 -1.76 -4.47 10.12
C GLY A 187 -1.27 -5.34 8.93
N LYS A 188 -0.77 -4.70 7.86
CA LYS A 188 -0.14 -5.29 6.66
C LYS A 188 1.30 -4.76 6.41
N SER A 189 1.84 -3.91 7.28
CA SER A 189 3.29 -3.66 7.41
C SER A 189 3.89 -4.70 8.36
N LEU A 190 5.20 -4.91 8.32
CA LEU A 190 5.85 -5.70 9.37
C LEU A 190 5.73 -4.92 10.69
N SER A 191 5.29 -5.58 11.75
CA SER A 191 5.53 -5.07 13.10
C SER A 191 7.04 -5.06 13.39
N ASP A 192 7.50 -4.25 14.35
CA ASP A 192 8.91 -4.22 14.79
C ASP A 192 9.46 -5.64 15.08
N ARG A 193 8.60 -6.51 15.62
CA ARG A 193 8.94 -7.91 15.90
C ARG A 193 9.13 -8.73 14.63
N GLU A 194 8.34 -8.49 13.60
CA GLU A 194 8.41 -9.21 12.32
C GLU A 194 9.56 -8.69 11.46
N GLU A 195 9.83 -7.39 11.52
CA GLU A 195 11.04 -6.80 10.96
C GLU A 195 12.30 -7.41 11.60
N ALA A 196 12.34 -7.47 12.93
CA ALA A 196 13.44 -8.10 13.66
C ALA A 196 13.59 -9.59 13.34
N VAL A 197 12.49 -10.31 13.05
CA VAL A 197 12.57 -11.71 12.55
C VAL A 197 13.27 -11.76 11.19
N LEU A 198 12.91 -10.90 10.24
CA LEU A 198 13.58 -10.87 8.93
C LEU A 198 15.06 -10.52 9.03
N GLN A 199 15.39 -9.52 9.85
CA GLN A 199 16.79 -9.13 10.12
C GLN A 199 17.59 -10.27 10.78
N ALA A 200 17.00 -10.97 11.75
CA ALA A 200 17.64 -12.11 12.40
C ALA A 200 17.84 -13.29 11.45
N LEU A 201 16.85 -13.58 10.59
CA LEU A 201 16.97 -14.63 9.57
C LEU A 201 18.07 -14.30 8.56
N GLU A 202 18.16 -13.06 8.10
CA GLU A 202 19.21 -12.64 7.18
C GLU A 202 20.58 -12.76 7.83
N LEU A 203 20.75 -12.28 9.07
CA LEU A 203 22.01 -12.44 9.83
C LEU A 203 22.44 -13.90 9.97
N LEU A 204 21.51 -14.80 10.30
CA LEU A 204 21.80 -16.22 10.52
C LEU A 204 22.01 -17.01 9.23
N THR A 205 21.57 -16.49 8.08
CA THR A 205 21.67 -17.15 6.77
C THR A 205 22.59 -16.43 5.80
N ARG A 206 23.22 -15.32 6.22
CA ARG A 206 24.07 -14.49 5.37
C ARG A 206 25.21 -15.31 4.75
N GLY A 207 25.36 -15.17 3.43
CA GLY A 207 26.38 -15.88 2.66
C GLY A 207 26.08 -17.35 2.36
N GLN A 208 24.95 -17.89 2.85
CA GLN A 208 24.48 -19.23 2.50
C GLN A 208 23.72 -19.20 1.17
N GLN A 209 23.87 -20.25 0.36
CA GLN A 209 23.16 -20.38 -0.93
C GLN A 209 22.06 -21.45 -0.91
N GLU A 210 22.13 -22.39 0.04
CA GLU A 210 21.19 -23.50 0.17
C GLU A 210 20.30 -23.36 1.41
N LEU A 211 19.37 -24.30 1.57
CA LEU A 211 18.45 -24.35 2.71
C LEU A 211 19.22 -24.57 4.03
N VAL A 212 19.00 -23.68 4.99
CA VAL A 212 19.61 -23.70 6.32
C VAL A 212 18.57 -24.08 7.37
N TRP A 213 18.89 -25.03 8.26
CA TRP A 213 18.02 -25.39 9.38
C TRP A 213 18.36 -24.54 10.60
N LEU A 214 17.43 -23.68 11.03
CA LEU A 214 17.60 -22.82 12.20
C LEU A 214 16.73 -23.30 13.36
N LYS A 215 17.29 -23.28 14.58
CA LYS A 215 16.53 -23.57 15.80
C LYS A 215 15.64 -22.37 16.14
N ALA A 216 14.41 -22.63 16.55
CA ALA A 216 13.50 -21.58 17.00
C ALA A 216 14.05 -20.81 18.21
N SER A 217 14.77 -21.48 19.11
CA SER A 217 15.40 -20.87 20.29
C SER A 217 16.51 -19.89 19.92
N GLU A 218 17.33 -20.24 18.92
CA GLU A 218 18.39 -19.40 18.40
C GLU A 218 17.84 -18.16 17.69
N LEU A 219 16.83 -18.36 16.83
CA LEU A 219 16.15 -17.26 16.16
C LEU A 219 15.51 -16.32 17.20
N ARG A 220 14.85 -16.86 18.23
CA ARG A 220 14.28 -16.07 19.33
C ARG A 220 15.33 -15.21 20.03
N LEU A 221 16.49 -15.79 20.36
CA LEU A 221 17.57 -15.07 21.05
C LEU A 221 18.08 -13.90 20.19
N ARG A 222 18.23 -14.10 18.88
CA ARG A 222 18.64 -13.03 17.97
C ARG A 222 17.61 -11.92 17.86
N VAL A 223 16.32 -12.27 17.72
CA VAL A 223 15.24 -11.27 17.67
C VAL A 223 15.20 -10.46 18.97
N ALA A 224 15.32 -11.10 20.13
CA ALA A 224 15.37 -10.45 21.43
C ALA A 224 16.49 -9.39 21.51
N GLY A 225 17.69 -9.73 21.00
CA GLY A 225 18.81 -8.80 20.93
C GLY A 225 18.56 -7.60 20.03
N LEU A 226 17.91 -7.79 18.87
CA LEU A 226 17.59 -6.70 17.94
C LEU A 226 16.54 -5.73 18.48
N ILE A 227 15.57 -6.22 19.25
CA ILE A 227 14.53 -5.38 19.85
C ILE A 227 14.91 -4.81 21.23
N GLY A 228 16.09 -5.15 21.75
CA GLY A 228 16.57 -4.68 23.05
C GLY A 228 15.77 -5.20 24.26
N GLN A 229 15.18 -6.39 24.17
CA GLN A 229 14.40 -6.99 25.27
C GLN A 229 14.97 -8.36 25.70
N PRO A 230 14.88 -8.73 27.00
CA PRO A 230 15.30 -10.05 27.45
C PRO A 230 14.48 -11.16 26.78
N SER A 231 15.12 -12.25 26.35
CA SER A 231 14.46 -13.36 25.63
C SER A 231 13.35 -14.05 26.44
N GLU A 232 13.35 -13.92 27.77
CA GLU A 232 12.34 -14.41 28.71
C GLU A 232 10.99 -13.67 28.55
N HIS A 233 11.01 -12.40 28.18
CA HIS A 233 9.81 -11.59 27.95
C HIS A 233 9.14 -11.84 26.59
N MET A 234 9.77 -12.63 25.71
CA MET A 234 9.23 -12.91 24.38
C MET A 234 8.17 -14.02 24.34
N GLY A 235 7.91 -14.69 25.46
CA GLY A 235 6.99 -15.84 25.54
C GLY A 235 7.56 -17.11 24.89
N ASP A 236 6.68 -18.12 24.73
CA ASP A 236 7.05 -19.38 24.09
C ASP A 236 7.40 -19.18 22.59
N GLY A 237 8.17 -20.09 21.99
CA GLY A 237 8.63 -19.93 20.60
C GLY A 237 7.54 -20.09 19.53
N GLN A 238 6.25 -20.23 19.88
CA GLN A 238 5.20 -20.56 18.90
C GLN A 238 4.93 -19.43 17.91
N TRP A 239 5.06 -18.17 18.35
CA TRP A 239 4.86 -16.99 17.50
C TRP A 239 5.83 -16.95 16.31
N ILE A 240 7.04 -17.52 16.43
CA ILE A 240 8.00 -17.62 15.31
C ILE A 240 7.38 -18.43 14.17
N GLY A 241 6.75 -19.56 14.49
CA GLY A 241 6.09 -20.39 13.49
C GLY A 241 4.95 -19.66 12.78
N HIS A 242 4.18 -18.85 13.51
CA HIS A 242 3.12 -18.03 12.92
C HIS A 242 3.67 -16.97 11.96
N ILE A 243 4.73 -16.25 12.36
CA ILE A 243 5.35 -15.23 11.50
C ILE A 243 5.96 -15.87 10.25
N LEU A 244 6.71 -16.97 10.38
CA LEU A 244 7.32 -17.66 9.23
C LEU A 244 6.27 -18.18 8.25
N LYS A 245 5.14 -18.69 8.75
CA LYS A 245 4.01 -19.13 7.92
C LYS A 245 3.33 -17.95 7.22
N ARG A 246 3.10 -16.85 7.95
CA ARG A 246 2.48 -15.62 7.42
C ARG A 246 3.33 -14.98 6.33
N LEU A 247 4.65 -14.94 6.53
CA LEU A 247 5.60 -14.38 5.56
C LEU A 247 6.00 -15.38 4.47
N HIS A 248 5.40 -16.59 4.43
CA HIS A 248 5.71 -17.62 3.44
C HIS A 248 7.19 -18.06 3.40
N LEU A 249 7.91 -17.93 4.51
CA LEU A 249 9.33 -18.29 4.64
C LEU A 249 9.56 -19.74 5.07
N SER A 250 8.52 -20.41 5.57
CA SER A 250 8.53 -21.82 5.93
C SER A 250 7.15 -22.44 5.74
N ASP A 251 7.12 -23.75 5.51
CA ASP A 251 5.92 -24.58 5.42
C ASP A 251 6.02 -25.80 6.35
N GLU A 252 5.03 -26.71 6.29
CA GLU A 252 5.00 -27.92 7.13
C GLU A 252 6.12 -28.91 6.80
N LYS A 253 6.63 -28.93 5.56
CA LYS A 253 7.74 -29.80 5.14
C LYS A 253 9.08 -29.24 5.61
N ARG A 254 9.19 -27.92 5.73
CA ARG A 254 10.34 -27.18 6.26
C ARG A 254 10.26 -26.92 7.77
N ARG A 255 9.52 -27.75 8.50
CA ARG A 255 9.43 -27.70 9.96
C ARG A 255 9.66 -29.10 10.53
N LYS A 256 10.59 -29.24 11.48
CA LYS A 256 10.82 -30.52 12.16
C LYS A 256 11.00 -30.36 13.67
N ARG A 257 10.55 -31.36 14.42
CA ARG A 257 10.78 -31.44 15.87
C ARG A 257 12.17 -32.01 16.11
N ILE A 258 12.90 -31.41 17.05
CA ILE A 258 14.24 -31.83 17.47
C ILE A 258 14.22 -32.07 18.98
N THR A 259 15.29 -32.65 19.52
CA THR A 259 15.45 -32.97 20.95
C THR A 259 15.23 -31.74 21.85
N ASP A 260 15.55 -30.55 21.33
CA ASP A 260 15.51 -29.26 22.04
C ASP A 260 14.54 -28.25 21.39
N GLY A 261 13.38 -28.73 20.93
CA GLY A 261 12.30 -27.88 20.41
C GLY A 261 11.98 -28.06 18.93
N ILE A 262 11.88 -26.96 18.18
CA ILE A 262 11.49 -26.94 16.76
C ILE A 262 12.60 -26.29 15.94
N ALA A 263 12.88 -26.86 14.77
CA ALA A 263 13.73 -26.26 13.75
C ALA A 263 12.93 -25.94 12.48
N TYR A 264 13.30 -24.85 11.82
CA TYR A 264 12.73 -24.36 10.57
C TYR A 264 13.79 -24.36 9.47
N GLY A 265 13.44 -24.87 8.29
CA GLY A 265 14.28 -24.84 7.09
C GLY A 265 14.05 -23.54 6.35
N ILE A 266 15.06 -22.69 6.29
CA ILE A 266 15.00 -21.34 5.71
C ILE A 266 15.84 -21.29 4.46
N ILE A 267 15.29 -20.71 3.40
CA ILE A 267 16.01 -20.49 2.15
C ILE A 267 16.47 -19.03 2.14
N PRO A 268 17.78 -18.74 2.08
CA PRO A 268 18.31 -17.37 2.23
C PRO A 268 17.77 -16.38 1.18
N ILE A 269 17.55 -16.86 -0.07
CA ILE A 269 17.00 -16.01 -1.14
C ILE A 269 15.57 -15.55 -0.84
N ASP A 270 14.74 -16.40 -0.22
CA ASP A 270 13.36 -16.05 0.16
C ASP A 270 13.35 -14.94 1.23
N VAL A 271 14.30 -15.00 2.18
CA VAL A 271 14.45 -13.99 3.23
C VAL A 271 14.87 -12.65 2.63
N THR A 272 15.85 -12.65 1.74
CA THR A 272 16.37 -11.44 1.10
C THR A 272 15.32 -10.78 0.20
N ASP A 273 14.57 -11.60 -0.54
CA ASP A 273 13.44 -11.14 -1.34
C ASP A 273 12.34 -10.53 -0.46
N MET A 274 12.02 -11.17 0.68
CA MET A 274 11.04 -10.63 1.63
C MET A 274 11.49 -9.30 2.25
N MET A 275 12.75 -9.18 2.64
CA MET A 275 13.31 -7.91 3.12
C MET A 275 13.22 -6.80 2.07
N ARG A 276 13.52 -7.10 0.79
CA ARG A 276 13.37 -6.13 -0.30
C ARG A 276 11.91 -5.72 -0.52
N ARG A 277 10.96 -6.65 -0.39
CA ARG A 277 9.52 -6.37 -0.57
C ARG A 277 8.98 -5.43 0.51
N TYR A 278 9.50 -5.54 1.72
CA TYR A 278 9.10 -4.73 2.88
C TYR A 278 10.07 -3.59 3.22
N ASP A 279 11.10 -3.36 2.39
CA ASP A 279 12.14 -2.34 2.59
C ASP A 279 12.87 -2.43 3.95
N VAL A 280 13.09 -3.66 4.43
CA VAL A 280 13.79 -3.92 5.69
C VAL A 280 15.29 -3.76 5.49
N LYS A 281 15.92 -2.95 6.36
CA LYS A 281 17.37 -2.72 6.33
C LYS A 281 18.15 -3.94 6.81
N VAL A 282 19.29 -4.16 6.18
CA VAL A 282 20.28 -5.13 6.64
C VAL A 282 20.97 -4.57 7.88
N VAL A 283 21.08 -5.36 8.93
CA VAL A 283 21.77 -4.97 10.15
C VAL A 283 23.26 -5.29 10.02
N GLU A 284 24.12 -4.29 10.22
CA GLU A 284 25.56 -4.49 10.30
C GLU A 284 25.97 -4.84 11.73
N VAL A 285 26.60 -6.00 11.90
CA VAL A 285 27.17 -6.39 13.20
C VAL A 285 28.51 -5.67 13.33
N HIS A 286 28.56 -4.65 14.19
CA HIS A 286 29.84 -4.11 14.63
C HIS A 286 30.46 -5.16 15.56
N ASN A 287 31.54 -5.80 15.11
CA ASN A 287 32.36 -6.64 15.98
C ASN A 287 33.04 -5.73 17.00
N GLY A 288 32.45 -5.63 18.19
CA GLY A 288 33.12 -5.18 19.41
C GLY A 288 33.74 -6.37 20.12
#